data_AF-A0A3G8QZL3-F1
#
_entry.id   AF-A0A3G8QZL3-F1
#
_cell.length_a   1.000
_cell.length_b   1.000
_cell.length_c   1.000
_cell.angle_alpha   90.00
_cell.angle_beta   90.00
_cell.angle_gamma   90.00
#
_symmetry.space_group_name_H-M   'P 1'
#
loop_
_entity.id
_entity.type
_entity.pdbx_description
1 polymer ?
#
loop_
_entity_poly.entity_id
_entity_poly.type
_entity_poly.pdbx_seq_one_letter_code
_entity_poly.pdbx_strand_id
1 'polypeptide(L)' 'MHICPRCESNRSEVVSHSPVKGAWEVLLCPVCLFTWRTSEPDSITDPAKYKSAFKVNPQNIPDAAHVPPIPERI' A
#
# COMPACT_ATOMS: atom_id res chain seq x y z
N MET A 1 -13.65 0.82 -3.25
CA MET A 1 -12.80 0.29 -2.15
C MET A 1 -11.88 -0.74 -2.79
N HIS A 2 -10.56 -0.49 -2.84
CA HIS A 2 -9.60 -1.36 -3.52
C HIS A 2 -8.93 -2.29 -2.50
N ILE A 3 -8.76 -3.57 -2.86
CA ILE A 3 -7.97 -4.52 -2.07
C ILE A 3 -6.50 -4.13 -2.19
N CYS A 4 -5.77 -4.10 -1.07
CA CYS A 4 -4.34 -3.87 -1.10
C CYS A 4 -3.63 -5.04 -1.79
N PRO A 5 -2.87 -4.81 -2.85
CA PRO A 5 -2.20 -5.88 -3.60
C PRO A 5 -1.06 -6.55 -2.81
N ARG A 6 -0.49 -5.84 -1.83
CA ARG A 6 0.67 -6.28 -1.06
C ARG A 6 0.31 -7.09 0.21
N CYS A 7 -0.77 -6.71 0.89
CA CYS A 7 -1.16 -7.31 2.17
C CYS A 7 -2.60 -7.84 2.21
N GLU A 8 -3.33 -7.72 1.09
CA GLU A 8 -4.71 -8.24 0.89
C GLU A 8 -5.76 -7.66 1.85
N SER A 9 -5.43 -6.59 2.59
CA SER A 9 -6.42 -5.81 3.31
C SER A 9 -7.49 -5.29 2.35
N ASN A 10 -8.75 -5.41 2.75
CA ASN A 10 -9.90 -4.90 1.99
C ASN A 10 -10.07 -3.37 2.08
N ARG A 11 -9.10 -2.64 2.65
CA ARG A 11 -9.15 -1.19 2.86
C ARG A 11 -8.03 -0.47 2.11
N SER A 12 -8.42 0.58 1.40
CA SER A 12 -7.54 1.55 0.74
C SER A 12 -8.18 2.94 0.83
N GLU A 13 -7.36 3.98 0.95
CA GLU A 13 -7.80 5.38 1.01
C GLU A 13 -7.23 6.15 -0.19
N VAL A 14 -8.03 7.02 -0.82
CA VAL A 14 -7.52 7.92 -1.87
C VAL A 14 -6.82 9.08 -1.19
N VAL A 15 -5.54 9.29 -1.51
CA VAL A 15 -4.71 10.35 -0.92
C VAL A 15 -4.35 11.45 -1.93
N SER A 16 -4.58 11.22 -3.23
CA SER A 16 -4.39 12.23 -4.26
C SER A 16 -5.16 11.88 -5.54
N HIS A 17 -5.49 12.90 -6.32
CA HIS A 17 -6.10 12.77 -7.63
C HIS A 17 -5.19 13.39 -8.70
N SER A 18 -5.21 12.83 -9.90
CA SER A 18 -4.57 13.45 -11.06
C SER A 18 -5.14 14.84 -11.34
N PRO A 19 -4.33 15.82 -11.78
CA PRO A 19 -4.83 17.09 -12.31
C PRO A 19 -5.65 16.91 -13.59
N VAL A 20 -5.44 15.81 -14.32
CA VAL A 20 -6.29 15.38 -15.44
C VAL A 20 -7.38 14.46 -14.92
N LYS A 21 -8.63 14.92 -14.95
CA LYS A 21 -9.80 14.19 -14.43
C LYS A 21 -9.85 12.76 -14.98
N GLY A 22 -9.92 11.78 -14.06
CA GLY A 22 -10.08 10.36 -14.40
C GLY A 22 -8.80 9.64 -14.85
N ALA A 23 -7.65 10.30 -14.91
CA ALA A 23 -6.41 9.64 -15.35
C ALA A 23 -5.85 8.66 -14.30
N TRP A 24 -5.84 9.04 -13.01
CA TRP A 24 -5.45 8.17 -11.90
C TRP A 24 -5.83 8.78 -10.55
N GLU A 25 -5.89 7.91 -9.54
CA GLU A 25 -5.92 8.22 -8.11
C GLU A 25 -4.72 7.56 -7.45
N VAL A 26 -4.16 8.20 -6.42
CA VAL A 26 -3.17 7.56 -5.54
C VAL A 26 -3.90 6.94 -4.36
N LEU A 27 -3.71 5.65 -4.16
CA LEU A 27 -4.29 4.85 -3.09
C LEU A 27 -3.23 4.56 -2.03
N LEU A 28 -3.63 4.60 -0.75
CA LEU A 28 -2.83 4.20 0.40
C LEU A 28 -3.55 3.07 1.15
N CYS A 29 -2.85 1.97 1.43
CA CYS A 29 -3.33 0.97 2.38
C CYS A 29 -3.01 1.41 3.82
N PRO A 30 -3.98 1.58 4.72
CA PRO A 30 -3.71 2.01 6.09
C PRO A 30 -3.09 0.91 6.97
N VAL A 31 -3.05 -0.34 6.48
CA VAL A 31 -2.48 -1.48 7.21
C VAL A 31 -0.98 -1.59 6.97
N CYS A 32 -0.56 -1.62 5.70
CA CYS A 32 0.85 -1.79 5.34
C CYS A 32 1.54 -0.52 4.85
N LEU A 33 0.80 0.57 4.67
CA LEU A 33 1.28 1.84 4.10
C LEU A 33 1.78 1.72 2.65
N PHE A 34 1.40 0.65 1.94
CA PHE A 34 1.68 0.58 0.50
C PHE A 34 0.89 1.65 -0.23
N THR A 35 1.55 2.38 -1.11
CA THR A 35 0.95 3.40 -1.96
C THR A 35 1.11 3.02 -3.41
N TRP A 36 0.04 3.14 -4.20
CA TRP A 36 0.06 2.87 -5.63
C TRP A 36 -0.95 3.74 -6.38
N ARG A 37 -0.83 3.85 -7.70
CA ARG A 37 -1.82 4.53 -8.54
C ARG A 37 -2.81 3.53 -9.14
N THR A 38 -4.04 3.97 -9.38
CA THR A 38 -5.04 3.17 -10.12
C THR A 38 -4.62 2.85 -11.56
N SER A 39 -3.68 3.62 -12.13
CA SER A 39 -3.12 3.42 -13.47
C SER A 39 -1.87 2.54 -13.51
N GLU A 40 -1.41 1.99 -12.38
CA GLU A 40 -0.29 1.04 -12.39
C GLU A 40 -0.68 -0.27 -13.09
N PRO A 41 0.27 -1.04 -13.64
CA PRO A 41 -0.02 -2.33 -14.26
C PRO A 41 -0.66 -3.32 -13.29
N ASP A 42 -1.31 -4.35 -13.82
CA ASP A 42 -1.92 -5.44 -13.04
C ASP A 42 -0.94 -6.12 -12.07
N SER A 43 0.35 -6.17 -12.39
CA SER A 43 1.38 -6.69 -11.48
C SER A 43 1.51 -5.89 -10.16
N ILE A 44 0.93 -4.68 -10.13
CA ILE A 44 0.84 -3.82 -8.96
C ILE A 44 -0.60 -3.74 -8.45
N THR A 45 -1.63 -3.67 -9.31
CA THR A 45 -3.02 -3.43 -8.88
C THR A 45 -3.82 -4.70 -8.54
N ASP A 46 -3.45 -5.86 -9.07
CA ASP A 46 -4.11 -7.14 -8.83
C ASP A 46 -3.36 -7.96 -7.77
N PRO A 47 -3.97 -8.22 -6.60
CA PRO A 47 -3.36 -9.03 -5.54
C PRO A 47 -2.93 -10.44 -5.99
N ALA A 48 -3.62 -11.04 -6.97
CA ALA A 48 -3.28 -12.38 -7.48
C ALA A 48 -2.02 -12.35 -8.36
N LYS A 49 -1.73 -11.21 -9.01
CA LYS A 49 -0.55 -11.02 -9.88
C LYS A 49 0.61 -10.32 -9.17
N TYR A 50 0.37 -9.75 -7.98
CA TYR A 50 1.41 -9.12 -7.19
C TYR A 50 2.50 -10.12 -6.80
N LYS A 51 3.77 -9.74 -7.02
CA LYS A 51 4.91 -10.64 -6.80
C LYS A 51 4.96 -11.08 -5.33
N SER A 52 4.84 -12.39 -5.10
CA SER A 52 4.77 -12.99 -3.77
C SER A 52 5.95 -12.62 -2.87
N ALA A 53 7.16 -12.47 -3.43
CA ALA A 53 8.36 -12.06 -2.70
C ALA A 53 8.27 -10.68 -2.02
N PHE A 54 7.31 -9.84 -2.43
CA PHE A 54 7.07 -8.53 -1.83
C PHE A 54 5.79 -8.46 -1.00
N LYS A 55 5.02 -9.55 -0.93
CA LYS A 55 3.83 -9.60 -0.07
C LYS A 55 4.24 -9.56 1.40
N VAL A 56 3.39 -8.93 2.22
CA VAL A 56 3.58 -8.85 3.67
C VAL A 56 2.34 -9.40 4.38
N ASN A 57 2.54 -10.11 5.49
CA ASN A 57 1.45 -10.53 6.35
C ASN A 57 1.06 -9.35 7.27
N PRO A 58 -0.20 -8.87 7.24
CA PRO A 58 -0.69 -7.85 8.15
C PRO A 58 -0.36 -8.08 9.63
N GLN A 59 -0.38 -9.34 10.08
CA GLN A 59 -0.14 -9.69 11.48
C GLN A 59 1.33 -9.48 11.91
N ASN A 60 2.27 -9.46 10.97
CA ASN A 60 3.69 -9.26 11.27
C ASN A 60 4.08 -7.78 11.27
N ILE A 61 3.19 -6.88 10.83
CA ILE A 61 3.48 -5.44 10.69
C ILE A 61 3.70 -4.76 12.05
N PRO A 62 2.91 -5.03 13.11
CA PRO A 62 3.16 -4.47 14.44
C PRO A 62 4.55 -4.82 15.00
N ASP A 63 5.11 -5.95 14.58
CA ASP A 63 6.42 -6.45 15.01
C ASP A 63 7.57 -6.03 14.07
N ALA A 64 7.28 -5.24 13.03
CA ALA A 64 8.30 -4.79 12.08
C ALA A 64 9.32 -3.86 12.77
N ALA A 65 10.59 -4.06 12.45
CA ALA A 65 11.66 -3.22 12.99
C ALA A 65 11.49 -1.75 12.55
N HIS A 66 11.62 -0.83 13.50
CA HIS A 66 11.71 0.60 13.20
C HIS A 66 13.09 0.91 12.63
N VAL A 67 13.15 1.27 11.34
CA VAL A 67 14.40 1.59 10.65
C VAL A 67 14.27 2.95 9.95
N PRO A 68 15.04 3.98 10.37
CA PRO A 68 15.93 3.99 11.53
C PRO A 68 15.15 3.88 12.86
N PRO A 69 15.81 3.50 13.98
CA PRO A 69 15.17 3.54 15.29
C PRO A 69 14.70 4.97 15.60
N ILE A 70 13.54 5.09 16.23
CA ILE A 70 13.01 6.38 16.68
C ILE A 70 13.87 6.82 17.88
N PRO A 71 14.53 7.99 17.82
CA PRO A 71 15.32 8.48 18.93
C PRO A 71 14.44 8.73 20.15
N GLU A 72 14.98 8.50 21.35
CA GLU A 72 14.29 8.85 22.58
C GLU A 72 13.99 10.35 22.61
N ARG A 73 12.81 10.68 23.13
CA ARG A 73 12.44 12.07 23.32
C ARG A 73 13.21 12.63 24.51
N ILE A 74 14.03 13.66 24.27
CA ILE A 74 14.74 14.43 25.30
C ILE A 74 13.75 15.31 26.07
#